data_AF-B5H7W0-F1
#
_entry.id   AF-B5H7W0-F1
#
_cell.length_a   1.000
_cell.length_b   1.000
_cell.length_c   1.000
_cell.angle_alpha   90.00
_cell.angle_beta   90.00
_cell.angle_gamma   90.00
#
_symmetry.space_group_name_H-M   'P 1'
#
loop_
_entity.id
_entity.type
_entity.pdbx_description
1 polymer ?
#
loop_
_entity_poly.entity_id
_entity_poly.type
_entity_poly.pdbx_seq_one_letter_code
_entity_poly.pdbx_strand_id
1 'polypeptide(L)'
;MARLAVRGEELIVELTWWEKITARHSDVRVPLAAVEKVTVERDWRRALRGEPSRGVWIGDLLQLGVREQADVRDFVAIRPRRGPVARVDLRPEASPFARIAVSDRVPQTTADGIRTAVSQHLLTAAGPRGADPGPVPRRRPAWLPGRSPAPAPPAGI
;
A
#
# COMPACT_ATOMS: atom_id res chain seq x y z
N MET A 1 15.89 11.00 -11.04
CA MET A 1 16.08 9.55 -10.92
C MET A 1 14.90 9.02 -10.15
N ALA A 2 14.40 7.85 -10.55
CA ALA A 2 13.29 7.20 -9.88
C ALA A 2 13.52 7.12 -8.36
N ARG A 3 12.49 7.44 -7.58
CA ARG A 3 12.52 7.39 -6.11
C ARG A 3 11.25 6.75 -5.59
N LEU A 4 11.38 6.02 -4.49
CA LEU A 4 10.24 5.53 -3.74
C LEU A 4 9.85 6.58 -2.71
N ALA A 5 8.59 6.99 -2.70
CA ALA A 5 8.03 7.92 -1.74
C ALA A 5 6.69 7.38 -1.24
N VAL A 6 6.44 7.50 0.06
CA VAL A 6 5.12 7.20 0.63
C VAL A 6 4.35 8.51 0.72
N ARG A 7 3.14 8.56 0.18
CA ARG A 7 2.24 9.71 0.27
C ARG A 7 0.85 9.24 0.68
N GLY A 8 0.44 9.62 1.89
CA GLY A 8 -0.80 9.13 2.47
C GLY A 8 -0.79 7.60 2.56
N GLU A 9 -1.75 6.96 1.88
CA GLU A 9 -1.90 5.51 1.85
C GLU A 9 -1.31 4.85 0.60
N GLU A 10 -0.55 5.60 -0.21
CA GLU A 10 0.06 5.11 -1.45
C GLU A 10 1.58 5.10 -1.36
N LEU A 11 2.18 4.04 -1.91
CA LEU A 11 3.58 4.01 -2.30
C LEU A 11 3.70 4.46 -3.75
N ILE A 12 4.52 5.47 -3.99
CA ILE A 12 4.72 6.10 -5.29
C ILE A 12 6.16 5.89 -5.76
N VAL A 13 6.32 5.40 -6.98
CA VAL A 13 7.57 5.48 -7.73
C VAL A 13 7.54 6.77 -8.52
N GLU A 14 8.22 7.78 -8.00
CA GLU A 14 8.34 9.08 -8.65
C GLU A 14 9.39 9.00 -9.75
N LEU A 15 8.97 9.19 -10.99
CA LEU A 15 9.86 9.23 -12.14
C LEU A 15 10.14 10.68 -12.52
N THR A 16 11.39 10.99 -12.89
CA THR A 16 11.65 12.28 -13.55
C THR A 16 11.02 12.32 -14.92
N TRP A 17 10.80 13.53 -15.45
CA TRP A 17 10.17 13.73 -16.76
C TRP A 17 10.83 12.89 -17.88
N TRP A 18 12.16 12.86 -17.93
CA TRP A 18 12.86 12.04 -18.93
C TRP A 18 12.73 10.54 -18.68
N GLU A 19 12.62 10.11 -17.41
CA GLU A 19 12.36 8.70 -17.07
C GLU A 19 10.94 8.29 -17.46
N LYS A 20 9.95 9.20 -17.37
CA LYS A 20 8.58 8.92 -17.83
C LYS A 20 8.54 8.66 -19.34
N ILE A 21 9.26 9.47 -20.11
CA ILE A 21 9.39 9.30 -21.56
C ILE A 21 10.11 7.98 -21.86
N THR A 22 11.22 7.70 -21.18
CA THR A 22 12.08 6.53 -21.42
C THR A 22 11.39 5.22 -21.03
N ALA A 23 10.76 5.17 -19.86
CA ALA A 23 9.96 4.04 -19.40
C ALA A 23 8.64 3.89 -20.18
N ARG A 24 8.24 4.95 -20.91
CA ARG A 24 6.91 5.11 -21.49
C ARG A 24 5.80 4.85 -20.46
N HIS A 25 6.01 5.33 -19.23
CA HIS A 25 5.15 5.13 -18.08
C HIS A 25 5.12 6.40 -17.23
N SER A 26 3.98 6.72 -16.61
CA SER A 26 3.88 7.80 -15.61
C SER A 26 4.46 7.38 -14.26
N ASP A 27 4.30 8.20 -13.22
CA ASP A 27 4.59 7.75 -11.85
C ASP A 27 3.76 6.50 -11.56
N VAL A 28 4.38 5.50 -10.92
CA VAL A 28 3.69 4.27 -10.52
C VAL A 28 3.14 4.49 -9.12
N ARG A 29 1.83 4.30 -8.95
CA ARG A 29 1.17 4.40 -7.64
C ARG A 29 0.61 3.05 -7.28
N VAL A 30 0.94 2.58 -6.08
CA VAL A 30 0.40 1.33 -5.54
C VAL A 30 -0.09 1.57 -4.11
N PRO A 31 -1.23 1.02 -3.70
CA PRO A 31 -1.69 1.14 -2.32
C PRO A 31 -0.68 0.51 -1.35
N LEU A 32 -0.50 1.08 -0.16
CA LEU A 32 0.33 0.47 0.89
C LEU A 32 -0.22 -0.90 1.30
N ALA A 33 -1.55 -1.09 1.22
CA ALA A 33 -2.20 -2.38 1.43
C ALA A 33 -1.79 -3.47 0.40
N ALA A 34 -1.30 -3.05 -0.77
CA ALA A 34 -0.79 -3.97 -1.78
C ALA A 34 0.65 -4.42 -1.49
N VAL A 35 1.37 -3.72 -0.59
CA VAL A 35 2.76 -4.07 -0.27
C VAL A 35 2.80 -5.32 0.59
N GLU A 36 3.36 -6.39 0.03
CA GLU A 36 3.53 -7.66 0.75
C GLU A 36 4.87 -7.70 1.47
N LYS A 37 5.95 -7.32 0.77
CA LYS A 37 7.31 -7.44 1.29
C LYS A 37 8.21 -6.37 0.71
N VAL A 38 9.09 -5.83 1.55
CA VAL A 38 10.14 -4.90 1.13
C VAL A 38 11.50 -5.51 1.43
N THR A 39 12.36 -5.60 0.43
CA THR A 39 13.72 -6.15 0.52
C THR A 39 14.74 -5.21 -0.11
N VAL A 40 15.98 -5.28 0.36
CA VAL A 40 17.10 -4.55 -0.24
C VAL A 40 18.04 -5.57 -0.86
N GLU A 41 18.17 -5.51 -2.19
CA GLU A 41 19.04 -6.39 -2.96
C GLU A 41 20.34 -5.66 -3.27
N ARG A 42 21.48 -6.25 -2.85
CA ARG A 42 22.81 -5.71 -3.19
C ARG A 42 23.17 -5.94 -4.65
N ASP A 43 22.69 -7.05 -5.21
CA ASP A 43 22.85 -7.39 -6.62
C ASP A 43 21.57 -7.08 -7.37
N TRP A 44 21.64 -6.10 -8.27
CA TRP A 44 20.49 -5.67 -9.08
C TRP A 44 19.95 -6.78 -9.98
N ARG A 45 20.78 -7.75 -10.39
CA ARG A 45 20.34 -8.88 -11.23
C ARG A 45 19.36 -9.78 -10.47
N ARG A 46 19.49 -9.87 -9.15
CA ARG A 46 18.57 -10.63 -8.30
C ARG A 46 17.19 -9.99 -8.21
N ALA A 47 17.10 -8.68 -8.39
CA ALA A 47 15.83 -7.95 -8.38
C ALA A 47 15.04 -8.13 -9.68
N LEU A 48 15.70 -8.48 -10.80
CA LEU A 48 15.07 -8.66 -12.09
C LEU A 48 14.42 -10.04 -12.23
N ARG A 49 13.18 -10.07 -12.74
CA ARG A 49 12.49 -11.27 -13.22
C ARG A 49 11.79 -10.96 -14.53
N GLY A 50 11.33 -12.00 -15.22
CA GLY A 50 10.66 -11.88 -16.51
C GLY A 50 11.53 -11.33 -17.63
N GLU A 51 10.88 -11.09 -18.76
CA GLU A 51 11.48 -10.61 -20.00
C GLU A 51 11.24 -9.10 -20.16
N PRO A 52 12.17 -8.36 -20.78
CA PRO A 52 11.95 -6.95 -21.09
C PRO A 52 10.76 -6.77 -22.04
N SER A 53 9.73 -6.03 -21.63
CA SER A 53 8.54 -5.77 -22.47
C SER A 53 8.53 -4.32 -22.98
N ARG A 54 8.42 -3.34 -22.08
CA ARG A 54 8.37 -1.90 -22.44
C ARG A 54 9.43 -1.11 -21.70
N GLY A 55 10.15 -0.24 -22.38
CA GLY A 55 11.13 0.68 -21.78
C GLY A 55 12.52 0.58 -22.40
N VAL A 56 13.54 0.93 -21.62
CA VAL A 56 14.94 0.98 -22.06
C VAL A 56 15.81 0.08 -21.19
N TRP A 57 16.59 -0.77 -21.89
CA TRP A 57 17.39 -1.84 -21.30
C TRP A 57 18.82 -1.76 -21.86
N ILE A 58 19.65 -0.93 -21.23
CA ILE A 58 21.04 -0.69 -21.62
C ILE A 58 21.94 -1.35 -20.59
N GLY A 59 22.23 -2.64 -20.78
CA GLY A 59 23.23 -3.43 -20.02
C GLY A 59 23.46 -2.97 -18.56
N ASP A 60 24.71 -2.67 -18.23
CA ASP A 60 25.11 -2.19 -16.89
C ASP A 60 24.87 -0.68 -16.68
N LEU A 61 24.20 0.00 -17.60
CA LEU A 61 23.96 1.45 -17.53
C LEU A 61 22.56 1.80 -17.04
N LEU A 62 21.51 1.13 -17.54
CA LEU A 62 20.11 1.45 -17.26
C LEU A 62 19.19 0.26 -17.49
N GLN A 63 18.33 -0.03 -16.53
CA GLN A 63 17.22 -0.97 -16.69
C GLN A 63 15.96 -0.21 -16.24
N LEU A 64 15.17 0.29 -17.18
CA LEU A 64 14.03 1.18 -16.89
C LEU A 64 12.81 0.80 -17.73
N GLY A 65 11.73 0.37 -17.08
CA GLY A 65 10.49 0.04 -17.75
C GLY A 65 9.73 -1.11 -17.08
N VAL A 66 8.88 -1.77 -17.85
CA VAL A 66 8.06 -2.90 -17.45
C VAL A 66 8.65 -4.20 -18.01
N ARG A 67 8.77 -5.21 -17.15
CA ARG A 67 9.09 -6.59 -17.52
C ARG A 67 7.85 -7.46 -17.32
N GLU A 68 7.74 -8.52 -18.12
CA GLU A 68 6.59 -9.42 -18.10
C GLU A 68 7.05 -10.88 -17.88
N GLN A 69 6.27 -11.63 -17.09
CA GLN A 69 6.46 -13.06 -16.87
C GLN A 69 5.10 -13.73 -16.68
N ALA A 70 4.66 -14.55 -17.62
CA ALA A 70 3.43 -15.38 -17.49
C ALA A 70 2.24 -14.60 -16.88
N ASP A 71 1.87 -13.49 -17.52
CA ASP A 71 0.83 -12.52 -17.13
C ASP A 71 1.11 -11.62 -15.92
N VAL A 72 2.28 -11.78 -15.29
CA VAL A 72 2.73 -10.91 -14.22
C VAL A 72 3.59 -9.78 -14.77
N ARG A 73 3.36 -8.55 -14.31
CA ARG A 73 4.16 -7.37 -14.66
C ARG A 73 5.03 -6.92 -13.50
N ASP A 74 6.28 -6.62 -13.80
CA ASP A 74 7.25 -6.03 -12.88
C ASP A 74 7.66 -4.65 -13.39
N PHE A 75 7.62 -3.64 -12.53
CA PHE A 75 8.15 -2.31 -12.84
C PHE A 75 9.59 -2.19 -12.33
N VAL A 76 10.49 -1.74 -13.19
CA VAL A 76 11.92 -1.65 -12.91
C VAL A 76 12.41 -0.24 -13.21
N ALA A 77 13.13 0.35 -12.28
CA ALA A 77 13.88 1.60 -12.46
C ALA A 77 15.24 1.49 -11.76
N ILE A 78 16.13 0.72 -12.37
CA ILE A 78 17.44 0.34 -11.84
C ILE A 78 18.56 1.02 -12.63
N ARG A 79 19.54 1.54 -11.89
CA ARG A 79 20.84 2.01 -12.39
C ARG A 79 21.91 1.12 -11.76
N PRO A 80 22.42 0.09 -12.47
CA PRO A 80 23.35 -0.88 -11.91
C PRO A 80 24.57 -0.28 -11.21
N ARG A 81 25.11 0.82 -11.75
CA ARG A 81 26.29 1.53 -11.21
C ARG A 81 26.01 2.45 -10.00
N ARG A 82 24.76 2.58 -9.56
CA ARG A 82 24.39 3.55 -8.51
C ARG A 82 24.15 2.97 -7.13
N GLY A 83 24.18 1.65 -6.98
CA GLY A 83 24.08 1.01 -5.67
C GLY A 83 22.93 0.02 -5.57
N PRO A 84 22.57 -0.36 -4.34
CA PRO A 84 21.59 -1.41 -4.09
C PRO A 84 20.18 -1.03 -4.56
N VAL A 85 19.34 -2.05 -4.71
CA VAL A 85 17.98 -1.93 -5.23
C VAL A 85 17.00 -2.19 -4.11
N ALA A 86 16.09 -1.25 -3.88
CA ALA A 86 14.90 -1.49 -3.08
C ALA A 86 13.90 -2.27 -3.94
N ARG A 87 13.57 -3.47 -3.51
CA ARG A 87 12.58 -4.34 -4.13
C ARG A 87 11.34 -4.40 -3.25
N VAL A 88 10.19 -4.15 -3.85
CA VAL A 88 8.88 -4.20 -3.23
C VAL A 88 8.08 -5.26 -3.96
N ASP A 89 7.76 -6.34 -3.26
CA ASP A 89 6.83 -7.36 -3.73
C ASP A 89 5.41 -6.94 -3.35
N LEU A 90 4.49 -7.11 -4.31
CA LEU A 90 3.12 -6.63 -4.25
C LEU A 90 2.14 -7.78 -4.42
N ARG A 91 1.00 -7.66 -3.74
CA ARG A 91 -0.11 -8.59 -3.83
C ARG A 91 -0.79 -8.49 -5.20
N PRO A 92 -0.99 -9.59 -5.94
CA PRO A 92 -1.59 -9.58 -7.27
C PRO A 92 -3.00 -8.96 -7.31
N GLU A 93 -3.76 -9.08 -6.22
CA GLU A 93 -5.16 -8.65 -6.16
C GLU A 93 -5.30 -7.13 -6.00
N ALA A 94 -4.24 -6.46 -5.53
CA ALA A 94 -4.27 -5.05 -5.15
C ALA A 94 -3.36 -4.15 -6.00
N SER A 95 -2.65 -4.71 -6.98
CA SER A 95 -1.73 -3.98 -7.84
C SER A 95 -1.62 -4.59 -9.24
N PRO A 96 -1.52 -3.77 -10.31
CA PRO A 96 -1.25 -4.25 -11.67
C PRO A 96 0.17 -4.79 -11.86
N PHE A 97 1.06 -4.51 -10.90
CA PHE A 97 2.43 -5.01 -10.83
C PHE A 97 2.57 -5.98 -9.66
N ALA A 98 3.29 -7.09 -9.84
CA ALA A 98 3.67 -7.96 -8.72
C ALA A 98 4.97 -7.52 -8.06
N ARG A 99 5.80 -6.74 -8.76
CA ARG A 99 7.04 -6.22 -8.18
C ARG A 99 7.38 -4.84 -8.69
N ILE A 100 7.97 -4.06 -7.79
CA ILE A 100 8.64 -2.79 -8.10
C ILE A 100 10.10 -2.90 -7.64
N ALA A 101 11.05 -2.60 -8.52
CA ALA A 101 12.47 -2.59 -8.21
C ALA A 101 13.11 -1.25 -8.59
N VAL A 102 13.60 -0.50 -7.60
CA VAL A 102 14.14 0.86 -7.80
C VAL A 102 15.54 0.96 -7.19
N SER A 103 16.50 1.48 -7.95
CA SER A 103 17.80 1.82 -7.39
C SER A 103 17.69 3.05 -6.49
N ASP A 104 18.17 2.93 -5.26
CA ASP A 104 18.17 4.01 -4.28
C ASP A 104 19.59 4.21 -3.71
N ARG A 105 19.94 5.45 -3.37
CA ARG A 105 21.21 5.78 -2.71
C ARG A 105 21.21 5.44 -1.22
N VAL A 106 20.03 5.39 -0.59
CA VAL A 106 19.84 5.04 0.83
C VAL A 106 18.79 3.92 0.97
N PRO A 107 19.01 2.76 0.34
CA PRO A 107 17.96 1.77 0.14
C PRO A 107 17.46 1.14 1.46
N GLN A 108 18.31 1.06 2.49
CA GLN A 108 17.90 0.61 3.82
C GLN A 108 16.92 1.60 4.46
N THR A 109 17.30 2.89 4.52
CA THR A 109 16.44 3.94 5.07
C THR A 109 15.10 4.03 4.33
N THR A 110 15.13 3.95 3.00
CA THR A 110 13.91 3.92 2.18
C THR A 110 13.06 2.69 2.50
N ALA A 111 13.66 1.50 2.56
CA ALA A 111 12.93 0.27 2.86
C ALA A 111 12.32 0.28 4.27
N ASP A 112 13.05 0.77 5.27
CA ASP A 112 12.56 0.89 6.66
C ASP A 112 11.43 1.91 6.76
N GLY A 113 11.52 3.03 6.03
CA GLY A 113 10.43 4.00 5.92
C GLY A 113 9.16 3.40 5.32
N ILE A 114 9.28 2.63 4.22
CA ILE A 114 8.14 1.95 3.60
C ILE A 114 7.54 0.91 4.55
N ARG A 115 8.37 0.07 5.20
CA ARG A 115 7.89 -0.93 6.17
C ARG A 115 7.14 -0.28 7.31
N THR A 116 7.68 0.81 7.87
CA THR A 116 7.04 1.57 8.94
C THR A 116 5.68 2.11 8.51
N ALA A 117 5.60 2.71 7.31
CA ALA A 117 4.33 3.21 6.77
C ALA A 117 3.30 2.11 6.54
N VAL A 118 3.71 0.95 6.00
CA VAL A 118 2.85 -0.22 5.83
C VAL A 118 2.33 -0.71 7.19
N SER A 119 3.19 -0.85 8.19
CA SER A 119 2.78 -1.25 9.55
C SER A 119 1.78 -0.27 10.15
N GLN A 120 2.02 1.04 10.04
CA GLN A 120 1.10 2.07 10.53
C GLN A 120 -0.25 2.02 9.82
N HIS A 121 -0.27 1.84 8.49
CA HIS A 121 -1.49 1.70 7.73
C HIS A 121 -2.29 0.47 8.14
N LEU A 122 -1.64 -0.68 8.32
CA LEU A 122 -2.31 -1.91 8.80
C LEU A 122 -2.87 -1.76 10.20
N LEU A 123 -2.16 -1.11 11.12
CA LEU A 123 -2.65 -0.82 12.47
C LEU A 123 -3.88 0.11 12.44
N THR A 124 -3.87 1.10 11.56
CA THR A 124 -5.00 2.03 11.38
C THR A 124 -6.21 1.32 10.76
N ALA A 125 -5.98 0.49 9.75
CA ALA A 125 -7.02 -0.31 9.10
C ALA A 125 -7.61 -1.40 10.03
N ALA A 126 -6.81 -1.87 11.00
CA ALA A 126 -7.24 -2.77 12.08
C ALA A 126 -7.86 -2.05 13.29
N GLY A 127 -7.89 -0.71 13.29
CA GLY A 127 -8.68 0.10 14.24
C GLY A 127 -10.14 -0.35 14.27
N PRO A 128 -10.86 -0.15 15.40
CA PRO A 128 -11.87 -1.08 15.90
C PRO A 128 -13.02 -1.31 14.92
N ARG A 129 -12.82 -2.28 14.01
CA ARG A 129 -13.88 -2.90 13.21
C ARG A 129 -14.60 -4.00 14.00
N GLY A 130 -14.41 -4.02 15.32
CA GLY A 130 -14.96 -4.97 16.28
C GLY A 130 -15.52 -4.33 17.54
N ALA A 131 -15.83 -3.02 17.53
CA ALA A 131 -16.86 -2.54 18.43
C ALA A 131 -18.19 -2.88 17.76
N ASP A 132 -18.73 -4.06 18.08
CA ASP A 132 -20.18 -4.25 18.05
C ASP A 132 -20.77 -2.96 18.66
N PRO A 133 -21.63 -2.19 17.96
CA PRO A 133 -22.35 -1.13 18.62
C PRO A 133 -23.25 -1.85 19.63
N GLY A 134 -22.72 -2.02 20.85
CA GLY A 134 -23.44 -2.61 21.97
C GLY A 134 -24.84 -2.01 21.99
N PRO A 135 -25.87 -2.84 22.25
CA PRO A 135 -27.23 -2.59 21.83
C PRO A 135 -27.59 -1.13 22.10
N VAL A 136 -27.74 -0.37 21.00
CA VAL A 136 -28.17 1.03 21.05
C VAL A 136 -29.37 1.05 22.00
N PRO A 137 -29.32 1.77 23.14
CA PRO A 137 -30.47 1.81 24.02
C PRO A 137 -31.57 2.44 23.17
N ARG A 138 -32.55 1.62 22.77
CA ARG A 138 -33.74 2.07 22.06
C ARG A 138 -34.33 3.15 22.95
N ARG A 139 -34.14 4.43 22.59
CA ARG A 139 -34.90 5.52 23.20
C ARG A 139 -36.35 5.07 23.12
N ARG A 140 -36.97 4.84 24.28
CA ARG A 140 -38.41 4.59 24.35
C ARG A 140 -39.07 5.74 23.57
N PRO A 141 -39.87 5.47 22.53
CA PRO A 141 -40.62 6.52 21.86
C PRO A 141 -41.47 7.25 22.90
N ALA A 142 -41.43 8.58 22.87
CA ALA A 142 -42.07 9.46 23.85
C ALA A 142 -43.60 9.30 23.95
N TRP A 143 -44.19 8.51 23.05
CA TRP A 143 -45.62 8.25 22.94
C TRP A 143 -46.08 6.97 23.64
N LEU A 144 -45.18 6.23 24.31
CA LEU A 144 -45.60 5.13 25.18
C LEU A 144 -46.26 5.71 26.43
N PRO A 145 -47.58 5.51 26.65
CA PRO A 145 -48.25 6.03 27.83
C PRO A 145 -47.59 5.45 29.07
N GLY A 146 -47.22 6.35 30.00
CA GLY A 146 -46.76 5.96 31.32
C GLY A 146 -47.83 5.07 31.95
N ARG A 147 -47.44 3.89 32.41
CA ARG A 147 -48.29 3.07 33.27
C ARG A 147 -48.45 3.88 34.55
N SER A 148 -49.53 4.65 34.68
CA SER A 148 -49.88 5.31 35.93
C SER A 148 -49.92 4.24 37.02
N PRO A 149 -49.27 4.45 38.18
CA PRO A 149 -49.47 3.55 39.30
C PRO A 149 -50.97 3.52 39.64
N ALA A 150 -51.51 2.32 39.83
CA ALA A 150 -52.90 2.11 40.20
C ALA A 150 -53.21 2.90 41.49
N PRO A 151 -54.40 3.53 41.60
CA PRO A 151 -54.79 4.19 42.83
C PRO A 151 -54.86 3.16 43.96
N ALA A 152 -54.32 3.53 45.13
CA ALA A 152 -54.40 2.73 46.34
C ALA A 152 -55.88 2.50 46.72
N PRO A 153 -56.24 1.31 47.25
CA PRO A 153 -57.60 1.05 47.68
C PRO A 153 -57.99 1.98 48.85
N PRO A 154 -59.27 2.36 48.97
CA PRO A 154 -59.72 3.21 50.05
C PRO A 154 -59.51 2.48 51.39
N ALA A 155 -58.86 3.18 52.33
CA ALA A 155 -58.85 2.76 53.73
C ALA A 155 -60.28 2.89 54.27
N GLY A 156 -60.88 1.75 54.60
CA GLY A 156 -62.17 1.70 55.24
C GLY A 156 -62.07 1.97 56.75
N ILE A 157 -63.18 2.51 57.25
CA ILE A 157 -63.64 2.72 58.64
C ILE A 157 -63.07 3.96 59.34
#